data_AF-A0A6H0TJ56-F1
#
_entry.id   AF-A0A6H0TJ56-F1
#
_cell.length_a   1.000
_cell.length_b   1.000
_cell.length_c   1.000
_cell.angle_alpha   90.00
_cell.angle_beta   90.00
_cell.angle_gamma   90.00
#
_symmetry.space_group_name_H-M   'P 1'
#
loop_
_entity.id
_entity.type
_entity.pdbx_description
1 polymer ?
#
loop_
_entity_poly.entity_id
_entity_poly.type
_entity_poly.pdbx_seq_one_letter_code
_entity_poly.pdbx_strand_id
1 'polypeptide(L)'
;MEGRKALGEYLDRKLKNNNVGKIVTYTSSEGHLTRPDSIGRNAKGEIDLVHDHKHKISDKEHVIHNDSQMRAERELAKEKNGRHVVTISSDKPDLNGIPPHPRPSGPLGKNSEIYYTDPSSGKVTHIWKHNSILPGGGRWKKL
;
A
#
# COMPACT_ATOMS: atom_id res chain seq x y z
N MET A 1 -1.70 11.28 6.24
CA MET A 1 -2.54 10.81 7.36
C MET A 1 -3.79 10.08 6.88
N GLU A 2 -4.30 10.42 5.69
CA GLU A 2 -5.56 9.90 5.14
C GLU A 2 -5.53 8.42 4.77
N GLY A 3 -4.50 7.92 4.09
CA GLY A 3 -4.44 6.52 3.67
C GLY A 3 -4.56 5.50 4.82
N ARG A 4 -3.89 5.76 5.95
CA ARG A 4 -4.01 4.90 7.15
C ARG A 4 -5.42 4.90 7.71
N LYS A 5 -6.03 6.09 7.84
CA LYS A 5 -7.38 6.23 8.40
C LYS A 5 -8.41 5.56 7.49
N ALA A 6 -8.37 5.89 6.19
CA ALA A 6 -9.24 5.32 5.18
C ALA A 6 -9.16 3.79 5.14
N LEU A 7 -7.94 3.23 5.16
CA LEU A 7 -7.74 1.78 5.19
C LEU A 7 -8.25 1.17 6.49
N GLY A 8 -8.00 1.81 7.63
CA GLY A 8 -8.50 1.34 8.92
C GLY A 8 -10.03 1.28 8.98
N GLU A 9 -10.71 2.32 8.48
CA GLU A 9 -12.17 2.35 8.36
C GLU A 9 -12.69 1.28 7.40
N TYR A 10 -12.06 1.12 6.24
CA TYR A 10 -12.45 0.09 5.26
C TYR A 10 -12.29 -1.34 5.80
N LEU A 11 -11.25 -1.59 6.58
CA LEU A 11 -10.98 -2.90 7.19
C LEU A 11 -11.69 -3.09 8.55
N ASP A 12 -12.48 -2.12 8.99
CA ASP A 12 -13.12 -2.05 10.32
C ASP A 12 -12.14 -2.35 11.47
N ARG A 13 -10.96 -1.72 11.43
CA ARG A 13 -9.93 -1.91 12.46
C ARG A 13 -8.95 -0.76 12.57
N LYS A 14 -8.37 -0.60 13.76
CA LYS A 14 -7.35 0.40 14.02
C LYS A 14 -5.98 -0.03 13.46
N LEU A 15 -5.39 0.83 12.63
CA LEU A 15 -3.98 0.75 12.24
C LEU A 15 -3.14 1.71 13.09
N LYS A 16 -2.05 1.21 13.68
CA LYS A 16 -1.17 2.02 14.53
C LYS A 16 -0.22 2.85 13.68
N ASN A 17 -0.08 4.13 14.03
CA ASN A 17 0.93 5.02 13.46
C ASN A 17 2.33 4.55 13.89
N ASN A 18 3.15 4.12 12.95
CA ASN A 18 4.50 3.65 13.25
C ASN A 18 5.54 4.79 13.30
N ASN A 19 5.11 6.04 13.13
CA ASN A 19 5.96 7.23 13.27
C ASN A 19 5.98 7.80 14.71
N VAL A 20 5.23 7.22 15.65
CA VAL A 20 5.15 7.68 17.04
C VAL A 20 5.20 6.50 18.02
N GLY A 21 5.77 6.73 19.21
CA GLY A 21 5.88 5.70 20.24
C GLY A 21 6.90 4.60 19.90
N LYS A 22 6.58 3.34 20.18
CA LYS A 22 7.47 2.20 19.89
C LYS A 22 7.43 1.89 18.39
N ILE A 23 8.47 2.34 17.70
CA ILE A 23 8.68 2.16 16.26
C ILE A 23 9.03 0.70 15.95
N VAL A 24 8.40 0.14 14.94
CA VAL A 24 8.75 -1.15 14.32
C VAL A 24 9.63 -0.89 13.11
N THR A 25 10.82 -1.47 13.10
CA THR A 25 11.72 -1.50 11.95
C THR A 25 12.04 -2.94 11.59
N TYR A 26 12.49 -3.17 10.36
CA TYR A 26 12.92 -4.47 9.89
C TYR A 26 14.08 -4.31 8.91
N THR A 27 15.09 -5.19 9.00
CA THR A 27 16.18 -5.25 8.04
C THR A 27 15.94 -6.46 7.14
N SER A 28 15.79 -6.23 5.84
CA SER A 28 15.57 -7.31 4.88
C SER A 28 16.76 -8.27 4.79
N SER A 29 16.55 -9.41 4.16
CA SER A 29 17.65 -10.33 3.82
C SER A 29 18.70 -9.69 2.90
N GLU A 30 18.32 -8.62 2.18
CA GLU A 30 19.23 -7.81 1.35
C GLU A 30 20.00 -6.73 2.17
N GLY A 31 19.77 -6.64 3.47
CA GLY A 31 20.39 -5.63 4.34
C GLY A 31 19.71 -4.26 4.33
N HIS A 32 18.52 -4.14 3.75
CA HIS A 32 17.79 -2.87 3.70
C HIS A 32 16.91 -2.67 4.93
N LEU A 33 17.21 -1.63 5.71
CA LEU A 33 16.36 -1.19 6.81
C LEU A 33 15.10 -0.52 6.28
N THR A 34 13.94 -0.99 6.71
CA THR A 34 12.63 -0.39 6.45
C THR A 34 11.91 0.00 7.72
N ARG A 35 11.05 1.02 7.59
CA ARG A 35 10.08 1.45 8.59
C ARG A 35 8.75 1.69 7.87
N PRO A 36 7.79 0.74 7.96
CA PRO A 36 6.46 0.93 7.39
C PRO A 36 5.76 2.13 8.03
N ASP A 37 4.84 2.78 7.33
CA ASP A 37 4.03 3.88 7.89
C ASP A 37 3.12 3.42 9.04
N SER A 38 2.54 2.23 8.90
CA SER A 38 1.54 1.71 9.83
C SER A 38 1.63 0.21 10.04
N ILE A 39 1.17 -0.22 11.22
CA ILE A 39 1.12 -1.63 11.62
C ILE A 39 -0.29 -1.98 12.10
N GLY A 40 -0.87 -3.03 11.54
CA GLY A 40 -2.03 -3.72 12.09
C GLY A 40 -1.60 -4.84 13.02
N ARG A 41 -2.38 -5.06 14.09
CA ARG A 41 -2.21 -6.20 14.98
C ARG A 41 -3.51 -6.98 15.16
N ASN A 42 -3.41 -8.31 15.18
CA ASN A 42 -4.54 -9.21 15.39
C ASN A 42 -4.99 -9.19 16.88
N ALA A 43 -6.00 -9.99 17.22
CA ALA A 43 -6.53 -10.09 18.59
C ALA A 43 -5.50 -10.58 19.63
N LYS A 44 -4.45 -11.30 19.19
CA LYS A 44 -3.33 -11.74 20.04
C LYS A 44 -2.26 -10.67 20.21
N GLY A 45 -2.42 -9.51 19.56
CA GLY A 45 -1.44 -8.44 19.55
C GLY A 45 -0.26 -8.70 18.63
N GLU A 46 -0.28 -9.72 17.77
CA GLU A 46 0.78 -10.01 16.79
C GLU A 46 0.60 -9.14 15.55
N ILE A 47 1.70 -8.80 14.86
CA ILE A 47 1.63 -8.05 13.60
C ILE A 47 1.01 -8.95 12.54
N ASP A 48 -0.07 -8.52 11.91
CA ASP A 48 -0.75 -9.26 10.83
C ASP A 48 -0.95 -8.40 9.57
N LEU A 49 -0.54 -7.13 9.61
CA LEU A 49 -0.62 -6.20 8.50
C LEU A 49 0.50 -5.17 8.59
N VAL A 50 1.27 -5.06 7.50
CA VAL A 50 2.30 -4.04 7.28
C VAL A 50 1.79 -3.11 6.20
N HIS A 51 1.75 -1.81 6.49
CA HIS A 51 1.11 -0.83 5.61
C HIS A 51 1.99 0.38 5.34
N ASP A 52 1.99 0.78 4.07
CA ASP A 52 2.61 2.01 3.58
C ASP A 52 1.63 2.82 2.74
N HIS A 53 1.74 4.14 2.81
CA HIS A 53 0.95 5.06 2.03
C HIS A 53 1.80 5.87 1.06
N LYS A 54 1.48 5.78 -0.23
CA LYS A 54 2.07 6.60 -1.27
C LYS A 54 1.06 7.63 -1.78
N HIS A 55 1.48 8.88 -1.83
CA HIS A 55 0.71 9.98 -2.41
C HIS A 55 1.48 10.55 -3.61
N LYS A 56 0.77 10.81 -4.72
CA LYS A 56 1.35 11.33 -5.97
C LYS A 56 0.80 12.72 -6.28
N ILE A 57 1.71 13.70 -6.38
CA ILE A 57 1.40 15.13 -6.49
C ILE A 57 1.52 15.64 -7.94
N SER A 58 2.12 14.87 -8.85
CA SER A 58 2.43 15.32 -10.22
C SER A 58 1.85 14.42 -11.30
N ASP A 59 1.78 14.99 -12.50
CA ASP A 59 1.41 14.38 -13.79
C ASP A 59 2.53 13.50 -14.41
N LYS A 60 3.75 13.53 -13.85
CA LYS A 60 4.94 12.93 -14.49
C LYS A 60 5.26 11.52 -14.03
N GLU A 61 5.11 11.19 -12.74
CA GLU A 61 5.44 9.85 -12.22
C GLU A 61 4.32 9.27 -11.35
N HIS A 62 3.47 8.50 -12.03
CA HIS A 62 2.29 7.87 -11.45
C HIS A 62 2.48 6.39 -11.10
N VAL A 63 3.70 5.86 -11.25
CA VAL A 63 4.01 4.48 -10.94
C VAL A 63 4.62 4.37 -9.55
N ILE A 64 4.17 3.38 -8.78
CA ILE A 64 4.75 3.04 -7.48
C ILE A 64 5.56 1.76 -7.69
N HIS A 65 6.88 1.88 -7.59
CA HIS A 65 7.80 0.78 -7.90
C HIS A 65 7.95 -0.21 -6.75
N ASN A 66 8.29 -1.46 -7.07
CA ASN A 66 8.66 -2.48 -6.09
C ASN A 66 10.12 -2.29 -5.64
N ASP A 67 10.40 -1.14 -5.05
CA ASP A 67 11.71 -0.76 -4.54
C ASP A 67 12.16 -1.63 -3.34
N SER A 68 13.36 -1.36 -2.84
CA SER A 68 13.92 -2.08 -1.68
C SER A 68 13.07 -1.94 -0.42
N GLN A 69 12.46 -0.77 -0.19
CA GLN A 69 11.58 -0.54 0.95
C GLN A 69 10.33 -1.44 0.84
N MET A 70 9.64 -1.44 -0.31
CA MET A 70 8.46 -2.27 -0.54
C MET A 70 8.77 -3.76 -0.43
N ARG A 71 9.95 -4.20 -0.88
CA ARG A 71 10.38 -5.61 -0.71
C ARG A 71 10.63 -5.94 0.76
N ALA A 72 11.35 -5.10 1.49
CA ALA A 72 11.64 -5.29 2.91
C ALA A 72 10.36 -5.32 3.76
N GLU A 73 9.39 -4.45 3.47
CA GLU A 73 8.09 -4.47 4.16
C GLU A 73 7.29 -5.73 3.88
N ARG A 74 7.35 -6.24 2.64
CA ARG A 74 6.72 -7.50 2.28
C ARG A 74 7.38 -8.68 2.98
N GLU A 75 8.71 -8.68 3.09
CA GLU A 75 9.44 -9.68 3.87
C GLU A 75 9.02 -9.65 5.34
N LEU A 76 8.95 -8.47 5.97
CA LEU A 76 8.42 -8.33 7.33
C LEU A 76 7.01 -8.91 7.45
N ALA A 77 6.11 -8.56 6.52
CA ALA A 77 4.75 -9.10 6.52
C ALA A 77 4.77 -10.63 6.45
N LYS A 78 5.59 -11.21 5.56
CA LYS A 78 5.74 -12.67 5.40
C LYS A 78 6.28 -13.33 6.66
N GLU A 79 7.30 -12.76 7.31
CA GLU A 79 7.86 -13.29 8.57
C GLU A 79 6.82 -13.32 9.69
N LYS A 80 5.93 -12.32 9.71
CA LYS A 80 4.84 -12.24 10.70
C LYS A 80 3.58 -12.98 10.26
N ASN A 81 3.63 -13.74 9.16
CA ASN A 81 2.48 -14.42 8.57
C ASN A 81 1.28 -13.47 8.34
N GLY A 82 1.60 -12.24 7.96
CA GLY A 82 0.68 -11.13 7.76
C GLY A 82 0.63 -10.66 6.30
N ARG A 83 -0.08 -9.55 6.10
CA ARG A 83 -0.36 -8.99 4.77
C ARG A 83 0.48 -7.74 4.53
N HIS A 84 1.01 -7.61 3.32
CA HIS A 84 1.60 -6.35 2.86
C HIS A 84 0.55 -5.55 2.09
N VAL A 85 0.20 -4.38 2.61
CA VAL A 85 -0.86 -3.53 2.06
C VAL A 85 -0.28 -2.17 1.69
N VAL A 86 -0.56 -1.69 0.48
CA VAL A 86 -0.17 -0.35 0.04
C VAL A 86 -1.42 0.44 -0.29
N THR A 87 -1.53 1.64 0.26
CA THR A 87 -2.55 2.60 -0.17
C THR A 87 -1.93 3.64 -1.08
N ILE A 88 -2.61 3.94 -2.19
CA ILE A 88 -2.18 4.95 -3.16
C ILE A 88 -3.23 6.06 -3.21
N SER A 89 -2.80 7.31 -3.23
CA SER A 89 -3.64 8.48 -3.52
C SER A 89 -2.96 9.39 -4.54
N SER A 90 -3.72 10.27 -5.17
CA SER A 90 -3.21 11.21 -6.17
C SER A 90 -4.10 12.43 -6.24
N ASP A 91 -3.50 13.61 -6.45
CA ASP A 91 -4.22 14.86 -6.70
C ASP A 91 -4.89 14.88 -8.09
N LYS A 92 -4.33 14.11 -9.03
CA LYS A 92 -4.82 14.00 -10.42
C LYS A 92 -4.97 12.53 -10.82
N PRO A 93 -5.98 11.82 -10.31
CA PRO A 93 -6.21 10.43 -10.67
C PRO A 93 -6.94 10.31 -12.02
N ASP A 94 -6.47 9.40 -12.86
CA ASP A 94 -7.21 8.79 -13.96
C ASP A 94 -7.24 7.27 -13.76
N LEU A 95 -8.17 6.80 -12.94
CA LEU A 95 -8.26 5.38 -12.55
C LEU A 95 -8.79 4.47 -13.67
N ASN A 96 -9.42 5.06 -14.70
CA ASN A 96 -9.96 4.35 -15.87
C ASN A 96 -9.05 4.47 -17.10
N GLY A 97 -7.99 5.27 -17.02
CA GLY A 97 -7.00 5.43 -18.07
C GLY A 97 -6.31 4.12 -18.47
N ILE A 98 -5.68 4.13 -19.64
CA ILE A 98 -4.97 2.99 -20.20
C ILE A 98 -3.53 3.42 -20.54
N PRO A 99 -2.53 3.10 -19.69
CA PRO A 99 -2.66 2.52 -18.36
C PRO A 99 -3.26 3.51 -17.34
N PRO A 100 -3.80 3.03 -16.21
CA PRO A 100 -4.40 3.91 -15.20
C PRO A 100 -3.33 4.65 -14.39
N HIS A 101 -3.69 5.81 -13.83
CA HIS A 101 -2.80 6.64 -13.04
C HIS A 101 -3.50 7.16 -11.76
N PRO A 102 -2.92 7.02 -10.56
CA PRO A 102 -1.68 6.31 -10.27
C PRO A 102 -1.86 4.79 -10.37
N ARG A 103 -0.75 4.04 -10.44
CA ARG A 103 -0.77 2.57 -10.44
C ARG A 103 0.49 1.98 -9.81
N PRO A 104 0.42 0.76 -9.26
CA PRO A 104 1.62 0.02 -8.90
C PRO A 104 2.38 -0.44 -10.15
N SER A 105 3.68 -0.68 -10.00
CA SER A 105 4.44 -1.51 -10.93
C SER A 105 3.90 -2.94 -10.95
N GLY A 106 4.14 -3.68 -12.04
CA GLY A 106 3.71 -5.07 -12.16
C GLY A 106 4.12 -5.95 -10.97
N PRO A 107 5.42 -5.96 -10.56
CA PRO A 107 5.86 -6.73 -9.40
C PRO A 107 5.21 -6.31 -8.09
N LEU A 108 4.98 -5.00 -7.86
CA LEU A 108 4.34 -4.54 -6.63
C LEU A 108 2.87 -4.99 -6.60
N GLY A 109 2.14 -4.76 -7.70
CA GLY A 109 0.72 -5.09 -7.84
C GLY A 109 0.41 -6.58 -7.84
N LYS A 110 1.37 -7.42 -8.23
CA LYS A 110 1.25 -8.89 -8.15
C LYS A 110 1.40 -9.41 -6.72
N ASN A 111 2.26 -8.80 -5.92
CA ASN A 111 2.74 -9.38 -4.66
C ASN A 111 2.23 -8.66 -3.40
N SER A 112 1.33 -7.69 -3.54
CA SER A 112 0.81 -6.89 -2.41
C SER A 112 -0.66 -6.60 -2.61
N GLU A 113 -1.38 -6.38 -1.51
CA GLU A 113 -2.74 -5.83 -1.56
C GLU A 113 -2.66 -4.32 -1.75
N ILE A 114 -3.36 -3.79 -2.75
CA ILE A 114 -3.23 -2.37 -3.10
C ILE A 114 -4.60 -1.74 -3.21
N TYR A 115 -4.78 -0.65 -2.49
CA TYR A 115 -6.01 0.12 -2.44
C TYR A 115 -5.78 1.54 -2.93
N TYR A 116 -6.76 2.10 -3.62
CA TYR A 116 -6.78 3.53 -3.91
C TYR A 116 -7.61 4.25 -2.85
N THR A 117 -7.03 5.28 -2.25
CA THR A 117 -7.69 6.22 -1.34
C THR A 117 -7.98 7.50 -2.10
N ASP A 118 -9.25 7.86 -2.20
CA ASP A 118 -9.67 9.15 -2.76
C ASP A 118 -9.44 10.24 -1.71
N PRO A 119 -8.53 11.21 -1.95
CA PRO A 119 -8.24 12.27 -0.97
C PRO A 119 -9.45 13.17 -0.72
N SER A 120 -10.33 13.33 -1.73
CA SER A 120 -11.52 14.19 -1.65
C SER A 120 -12.52 13.69 -0.60
N SER A 121 -12.79 12.38 -0.61
CA SER A 121 -13.72 11.76 0.35
C SER A 121 -13.04 11.18 1.59
N GLY A 122 -11.71 11.02 1.55
CA GLY A 122 -10.94 10.35 2.60
C GLY A 122 -11.23 8.85 2.71
N LYS A 123 -11.77 8.22 1.65
CA LYS A 123 -12.23 6.82 1.65
C LYS A 123 -11.42 5.94 0.70
N VAL A 124 -11.34 4.66 1.04
CA VAL A 124 -10.91 3.63 0.08
C VAL A 124 -12.04 3.41 -0.92
N THR A 125 -11.74 3.55 -2.22
CA THR A 125 -12.76 3.46 -3.28
C THR A 125 -12.48 2.38 -4.31
N HIS A 126 -11.22 1.95 -4.43
CA HIS A 126 -10.82 0.92 -5.40
C HIS A 126 -9.79 -0.04 -4.81
N ILE A 127 -9.75 -1.25 -5.38
CA ILE A 127 -8.70 -2.24 -5.17
C ILE A 127 -7.99 -2.53 -6.51
N TRP A 128 -6.67 -2.68 -6.48
CA TRP A 128 -5.92 -3.09 -7.65
C TRP A 128 -6.18 -4.55 -7.99
N LYS A 129 -6.41 -4.83 -9.28
CA LYS A 129 -6.46 -6.18 -9.82
C LYS A 129 -5.33 -6.36 -10.81
N HIS A 130 -4.31 -7.12 -10.40
CA HIS A 130 -3.19 -7.47 -11.27
C HIS A 130 -3.67 -8.28 -12.46
N ASN A 131 -3.19 -7.90 -13.65
CA ASN A 131 -3.34 -8.66 -14.88
C ASN A 131 -2.18 -8.27 -15.81
N SER A 132 -1.24 -9.19 -16.04
CA SER A 132 -0.05 -8.95 -16.84
C SER A 132 -0.34 -8.70 -18.33
N ILE A 133 -1.55 -9.03 -18.81
CA ILE A 133 -1.97 -8.79 -20.20
C ILE A 133 -2.42 -7.34 -20.39
N LEU A 134 -2.90 -6.67 -19.34
CA LEU A 134 -3.38 -5.29 -19.43
C LEU A 134 -2.22 -4.29 -19.45
N PRO A 135 -2.32 -3.20 -20.25
CA PRO A 135 -1.39 -2.07 -20.17
C PRO A 135 -1.24 -1.59 -18.72
N GLY A 136 0.01 -1.45 -18.26
CA GLY A 136 0.30 -1.04 -16.88
C GLY A 136 0.23 -2.17 -15.83
N GLY A 137 -0.07 -3.41 -16.23
CA GLY A 137 0.02 -4.60 -15.38
C GLY A 137 -1.20 -4.87 -14.49
N GLY A 138 -2.33 -4.23 -14.78
CA GLY A 138 -3.59 -4.42 -14.06
C GLY A 138 -4.57 -3.26 -14.25
N ARG A 139 -5.61 -3.24 -13.41
CA ARG A 139 -6.63 -2.20 -13.39
C ARG A 139 -7.13 -1.92 -11.98
N TRP A 140 -7.67 -0.72 -11.77
CA TRP A 140 -8.48 -0.44 -10.59
C TRP A 140 -9.87 -1.05 -10.74
N LYS A 141 -10.32 -1.76 -9.70
CA LYS A 141 -11.70 -2.24 -9.57
C LYS A 141 -12.38 -1.43 -8.48
N LYS A 142 -13.49 -0.77 -8.80
CA LYS A 142 -14.34 -0.06 -7.83
C LYS A 142 -14.88 -1.03 -6.77
N LEU A 143 -14.87 -0.60 -5.51
CA LEU A 143 -15.39 -1.33 -4.35
C LEU A 143 -16.85 -1.00 -4.09
#